data_AF-A0AAW1QE29-F1
#
_entry.id   AF-A0AAW1QE29-F1
#
_cell.length_a   1.000
_cell.length_b   1.000
_cell.length_c   1.000
_cell.angle_alpha   90.00
_cell.angle_beta   90.00
_cell.angle_gamma   90.00
#
_symmetry.space_group_name_H-M   'P 1'
#
loop_
_entity.id
_entity.type
_entity.pdbx_description
1 polymer ?
#
loop_
_entity_poly.entity_id
_entity_poly.type
_entity_poly.pdbx_seq_one_letter_code
_entity_poly.pdbx_strand_id
1 'polypeptide(L)'
;MPAGHEAAPAALARILEFARLVRKLQCATAALQDAEQRAIWQQRGTWLHEELMALTAERLQAGDPADFWSNVVALVYLSVDSSEAVNSEKAELAEALRKEQAHAAALQERLASHQQASTSQKSEAASSAEMLELRTKLVVAQQEVQRRAGDSRDMLQRLQAALAERDNWKKQHAALQEEKARQQADFDRQAKVIAQLLARSNEATSDAQKVLAATADLRKHNHTLSVNLENHARVVEKLISLNTELMDVANARSFGHLKAGQPDGVHNMLANGSSLPGPLPVSTSAWQPKSGFDQLVNGHAPGGAPAASLESQLSLGAAFDAFLRADDEPQPAGRLDLELPGPEYHNPRDAQQQQAPHSAGGGLTGMLSKAANLAMYVAGSDKAIQQRARDLGEPDLV
;
A
#
# COMPACT_ATOMS: atom_id res chain seq x y z
N MET A 1 0.32 -39.76 -13.58
CA MET A 1 1.29 -39.44 -14.64
C MET A 1 1.66 -37.96 -14.47
N PRO A 2 2.83 -37.63 -13.88
CA PRO A 2 3.12 -36.27 -13.46
C PRO A 2 3.72 -35.48 -14.63
N ALA A 3 2.87 -34.78 -15.39
CA ALA A 3 3.29 -33.84 -16.43
C ALA A 3 3.92 -32.54 -15.88
N GLY A 4 4.13 -32.44 -14.56
CA GLY A 4 4.62 -31.23 -13.89
C GLY A 4 6.15 -31.09 -13.85
N HIS A 5 6.92 -32.18 -13.99
CA HIS A 5 8.38 -32.12 -13.81
C HIS A 5 9.16 -31.75 -15.08
N GLU A 6 8.63 -31.97 -16.29
CA GLU A 6 9.34 -31.59 -17.54
C GLU A 6 9.19 -30.09 -17.88
N ALA A 7 8.14 -29.42 -17.39
CA ALA A 7 7.92 -27.99 -17.63
C ALA A 7 8.87 -27.07 -16.82
N ALA A 8 9.36 -27.57 -15.67
CA ALA A 8 10.27 -26.84 -14.79
C ALA A 8 11.67 -26.56 -15.40
N PRO A 9 12.40 -27.56 -15.96
CA PRO A 9 13.73 -27.32 -16.53
C PRO A 9 13.69 -26.40 -17.75
N ALA A 10 12.67 -26.50 -18.60
CA ALA A 10 12.50 -25.61 -19.76
C ALA A 10 12.25 -24.15 -19.35
N ALA A 11 11.49 -23.92 -18.27
CA ALA A 11 11.26 -22.59 -17.73
C ALA A 11 12.54 -21.98 -17.10
N LEU A 12 13.33 -22.78 -16.37
CA LEU A 12 14.60 -22.34 -15.80
C LEU A 12 15.65 -22.04 -16.90
N ALA A 13 15.67 -22.81 -17.98
CA ALA A 13 16.51 -22.53 -19.15
C ALA A 13 16.17 -21.18 -19.80
N ARG A 14 14.87 -20.85 -19.93
CA ARG A 14 14.41 -19.55 -20.44
C ARG A 14 14.77 -18.38 -19.53
N ILE A 15 14.73 -18.58 -18.21
CA ILE A 15 15.19 -17.56 -17.24
C ILE A 15 16.67 -17.26 -17.43
N LEU A 16 17.50 -18.29 -17.63
CA LEU A 16 18.93 -18.11 -17.88
C LEU A 16 19.21 -17.45 -19.23
N GLU A 17 18.45 -17.80 -20.26
CA GLU A 17 18.53 -17.13 -21.57
C GLU A 17 18.18 -15.64 -21.43
N PHE A 18 17.10 -15.32 -20.72
CA PHE A 18 16.70 -13.94 -20.44
C PHE A 18 17.78 -13.20 -19.63
N ALA A 19 18.37 -13.84 -18.62
CA ALA A 19 19.48 -13.28 -17.85
C ALA A 19 20.69 -12.92 -18.72
N ARG A 20 21.02 -13.76 -19.72
CA ARG A 20 22.09 -13.46 -20.67
C ARG A 20 21.74 -12.30 -21.59
N LEU A 21 20.51 -12.22 -22.08
CA LEU A 21 20.06 -11.11 -22.92
C LEU A 21 20.09 -9.78 -22.16
N VAL A 22 19.63 -9.77 -20.90
CA VAL A 22 19.72 -8.59 -20.03
C VAL A 22 21.16 -8.17 -19.82
N ARG A 23 22.08 -9.12 -19.57
CA ARG A 23 23.50 -8.80 -19.40
C ARG A 23 24.16 -8.32 -20.69
N LYS A 24 23.83 -8.93 -21.84
CA LYS A 24 24.27 -8.45 -23.17
C LYS A 24 23.79 -7.03 -23.43
N LEU A 25 22.53 -6.74 -23.13
CA LEU A 25 21.95 -5.41 -23.24
C LEU A 25 22.67 -4.41 -22.33
N GLN A 26 22.94 -4.75 -21.07
CA GLN A 26 23.69 -3.88 -20.15
C GLN A 26 25.13 -3.61 -20.64
N CYS A 27 25.84 -4.64 -21.11
CA CYS A 27 27.18 -4.48 -21.69
C CYS A 27 27.18 -3.62 -22.96
N ALA A 28 26.24 -3.87 -23.89
CA ALA A 28 26.08 -3.11 -25.12
C ALA A 28 25.70 -1.65 -24.82
N THR A 29 24.85 -1.45 -23.82
CA THR A 29 24.46 -0.14 -23.30
C THR A 29 25.68 0.62 -22.80
N ALA A 30 26.51 -0.01 -21.96
CA ALA A 30 27.73 0.61 -21.44
C ALA A 30 28.73 1.01 -22.55
N ALA A 31 28.72 0.29 -23.68
CA ALA A 31 29.55 0.58 -24.84
C ALA A 31 29.01 1.70 -25.76
N LEU A 32 27.75 2.13 -25.59
CA LEU A 32 27.18 3.25 -26.37
C LEU A 32 27.95 4.52 -26.08
N GLN A 33 28.40 5.23 -27.12
CA GLN A 33 29.13 6.51 -26.96
C GLN A 33 28.20 7.65 -26.55
N ASP A 34 26.96 7.62 -27.04
CA ASP A 34 25.89 8.54 -26.68
C ASP A 34 25.41 8.28 -25.25
N ALA A 35 25.68 9.23 -24.36
CA ALA A 35 25.34 9.14 -22.95
C ALA A 35 23.83 9.15 -22.69
N GLU A 36 23.04 9.75 -23.57
CA GLU A 36 21.59 9.85 -23.42
C GLU A 36 20.91 8.54 -23.83
N GLN A 37 21.33 7.97 -24.96
CA GLN A 37 20.96 6.61 -25.32
C GLN A 37 21.45 5.60 -24.28
N ARG A 38 22.67 5.75 -23.79
CA ARG A 38 23.20 4.91 -22.70
C ARG A 38 22.30 4.98 -21.47
N ALA A 39 21.88 6.16 -21.03
CA ALA A 39 21.01 6.32 -19.87
C ALA A 39 19.62 5.68 -20.06
N ILE A 40 19.00 5.87 -21.24
CA ILE A 40 17.69 5.26 -21.58
C ILE A 40 17.81 3.74 -21.59
N TRP A 41 18.82 3.21 -22.27
CA TRP A 41 19.03 1.76 -22.34
C TRP A 41 19.49 1.18 -21.01
N GLN A 42 20.13 1.97 -20.15
CA GLN A 42 20.53 1.57 -18.81
C GLN A 42 19.31 1.48 -17.90
N GLN A 43 18.39 2.45 -17.97
CA GLN A 43 17.11 2.40 -17.27
C GLN A 43 16.25 1.23 -17.72
N ARG A 44 16.20 0.95 -19.03
CA ARG A 44 15.52 -0.24 -19.56
C ARG A 44 16.19 -1.53 -19.10
N GLY A 45 17.52 -1.54 -19.07
CA GLY A 45 18.32 -2.67 -18.57
C GLY A 45 18.17 -2.91 -17.07
N THR A 46 17.95 -1.88 -16.26
CA THR A 46 17.63 -2.02 -14.83
C THR A 46 16.21 -2.56 -14.64
N TRP A 47 15.23 -2.05 -15.39
CA TRP A 47 13.86 -2.57 -15.33
C TRP A 47 13.79 -4.05 -15.74
N LEU A 48 14.40 -4.43 -16.87
CA LEU A 48 14.46 -5.83 -17.29
C LEU A 48 15.20 -6.73 -16.29
N HIS A 49 16.18 -6.18 -15.56
CA HIS A 49 16.85 -6.90 -14.49
C HIS A 49 15.94 -7.11 -13.27
N GLU A 50 15.15 -6.11 -12.88
CA GLU A 50 14.16 -6.22 -11.82
C GLU A 50 13.09 -7.27 -12.17
N GLU A 51 12.57 -7.27 -13.40
CA GLU A 51 11.62 -8.28 -13.88
C GLU A 51 12.23 -9.69 -13.91
N LEU A 52 13.49 -9.83 -14.33
CA LEU A 52 14.23 -11.10 -14.25
C LEU A 52 14.31 -11.60 -12.81
N MET A 53 14.62 -10.72 -11.86
CA MET A 53 14.70 -11.09 -10.43
C MET A 53 13.34 -11.51 -9.89
N ALA A 54 12.26 -10.83 -10.27
CA ALA A 54 10.90 -11.18 -9.90
C ALA A 54 10.48 -12.55 -10.46
N LEU A 55 10.72 -12.80 -11.75
CA LEU A 55 10.45 -14.08 -12.41
C LEU A 55 11.26 -15.23 -11.79
N THR A 56 12.52 -14.96 -11.44
CA THR A 56 13.38 -15.95 -10.76
C THR A 56 12.84 -16.24 -9.36
N ALA A 57 12.44 -15.22 -8.60
CA ALA A 57 11.85 -15.39 -7.27
C ALA A 57 10.53 -16.16 -7.30
N GLU A 58 9.65 -15.89 -8.27
CA GLU A 58 8.39 -16.60 -8.47
C GLU A 58 8.62 -18.09 -8.77
N ARG A 59 9.64 -18.42 -9.57
CA ARG A 59 9.98 -19.81 -9.88
C ARG A 59 10.71 -20.53 -8.75
N LEU A 60 11.44 -19.79 -7.92
CA LEU A 60 12.08 -20.34 -6.75
C LEU A 60 11.10 -20.51 -5.59
N GLN A 61 10.03 -19.73 -5.49
CA GLN A 61 8.95 -19.92 -4.51
C GLN A 61 8.17 -21.21 -4.77
N ALA A 62 8.77 -22.33 -4.38
CA ALA A 62 8.07 -23.60 -4.21
C ALA A 62 7.46 -23.68 -2.80
N GLY A 63 6.28 -24.29 -2.68
CA GLY A 63 5.65 -24.53 -1.38
C GLY A 63 6.42 -25.52 -0.49
N ASP A 64 7.32 -26.31 -1.08
CA ASP A 64 8.20 -27.27 -0.40
C ASP A 64 9.68 -26.80 -0.44
N PRO A 65 10.39 -26.74 0.70
CA PRO A 65 11.82 -26.44 0.75
C PRO A 65 12.71 -27.33 -0.13
N ALA A 66 12.34 -28.59 -0.36
CA ALA A 66 13.13 -29.50 -1.20
C ALA A 66 13.12 -29.07 -2.67
N ASP A 67 11.98 -28.63 -3.17
CA ASP A 67 11.80 -28.15 -4.54
C ASP A 67 12.51 -26.81 -4.77
N PHE A 68 12.53 -25.93 -3.76
CA PHE A 68 13.33 -24.70 -3.79
C PHE A 68 14.80 -25.01 -4.08
N TRP A 69 15.42 -25.89 -3.28
CA TRP A 69 16.84 -26.22 -3.44
C TRP A 69 17.12 -26.97 -4.74
N SER A 70 16.22 -27.84 -5.17
CA SER A 70 16.31 -28.52 -6.47
C SER A 70 16.36 -27.52 -7.63
N ASN A 71 15.46 -26.53 -7.64
CA ASN A 71 15.43 -25.49 -8.66
C ASN A 71 16.66 -24.58 -8.62
N VAL A 72 17.18 -24.25 -7.43
CA VAL A 72 18.43 -23.49 -7.28
C VAL A 72 19.59 -24.27 -7.90
N VAL A 73 19.74 -25.54 -7.53
CA VAL A 73 20.83 -26.39 -8.05
C VAL A 73 20.74 -26.54 -9.57
N ALA A 74 19.54 -26.77 -10.11
CA ALA A 74 19.32 -26.85 -11.55
C ALA A 74 19.70 -25.54 -12.28
N LEU A 75 19.34 -24.39 -11.71
CA LEU A 75 19.68 -23.08 -12.28
C LEU A 75 21.19 -22.81 -12.22
N VAL A 76 21.88 -23.29 -11.18
CA VAL A 76 23.35 -23.22 -11.08
C VAL A 76 24.01 -24.08 -12.16
N TYR A 77 23.63 -25.35 -12.33
CA TYR A 77 24.22 -26.20 -13.36
C TYR A 77 23.99 -25.66 -14.77
N LEU A 78 22.75 -25.28 -15.10
CA LEU A 78 22.43 -24.67 -16.39
C LEU A 78 23.19 -23.34 -16.64
N SER A 79 23.55 -22.61 -15.57
CA SER A 79 24.37 -21.40 -15.68
C SER A 79 25.83 -21.72 -16.04
N VAL A 80 26.38 -22.80 -15.48
CA VAL A 80 27.73 -23.28 -15.77
C VAL A 80 27.80 -23.79 -17.20
N ASP A 81 26.89 -24.67 -17.61
CA ASP A 81 26.87 -25.28 -18.95
C ASP A 81 26.88 -24.21 -20.05
N SER A 82 26.10 -23.14 -19.87
CA SER A 82 26.13 -22.08 -20.86
C SER A 82 27.27 -21.10 -20.72
N SER A 83 27.84 -20.92 -19.52
CA SER A 83 29.08 -20.14 -19.42
C SER A 83 30.18 -20.81 -20.22
N GLU A 84 30.24 -22.14 -20.20
CA GLU A 84 31.16 -22.92 -21.03
C GLU A 84 30.88 -22.73 -22.52
N ALA A 85 29.62 -22.83 -22.96
CA ALA A 85 29.23 -22.61 -24.36
C ALA A 85 29.57 -21.19 -24.88
N VAL A 86 29.36 -20.15 -24.06
CA VAL A 86 29.72 -18.77 -24.43
C VAL A 86 31.24 -18.59 -24.49
N ASN A 87 31.99 -19.26 -23.61
CA ASN A 87 33.44 -19.19 -23.62
C ASN A 87 34.05 -19.89 -24.86
N SER A 88 33.47 -21.00 -25.32
CA SER A 88 33.89 -21.65 -26.55
C SER A 88 33.61 -20.78 -27.79
N GLU A 89 32.41 -20.20 -27.91
CA GLU A 89 32.07 -19.27 -29.01
C GLU A 89 33.01 -18.06 -29.06
N LYS A 90 33.36 -17.51 -27.88
CA LYS A 90 34.31 -16.38 -27.79
C LYS A 90 35.70 -16.77 -28.26
N ALA A 91 36.16 -17.99 -27.96
CA ALA A 91 37.45 -18.49 -28.42
C ALA A 91 37.48 -18.62 -29.95
N GLU A 92 36.41 -19.14 -30.56
CA GLU A 92 36.26 -19.26 -32.01
C GLU A 92 36.25 -17.88 -32.71
N LEU A 93 35.49 -16.91 -32.17
CA LEU A 93 35.46 -15.54 -32.70
C LEU A 93 36.82 -14.83 -32.60
N ALA A 94 37.57 -15.07 -31.53
CA ALA A 94 38.91 -14.51 -31.36
C ALA A 94 39.91 -15.09 -32.39
N GLU A 95 39.76 -16.37 -32.74
CA GLU A 95 40.57 -16.99 -33.79
C GLU A 95 40.22 -16.41 -35.18
N ALA A 96 38.93 -16.21 -35.48
CA ALA A 96 38.48 -15.59 -36.71
C ALA A 96 39.00 -14.14 -36.88
N LEU A 97 38.95 -13.33 -35.82
CA LEU A 97 39.48 -11.96 -35.83
C LEU A 97 40.98 -11.90 -36.14
N ARG A 98 41.77 -12.84 -35.58
CA ARG A 98 43.22 -12.92 -35.88
C ARG A 98 43.48 -13.21 -37.36
N LYS A 99 42.68 -14.07 -37.99
CA LYS A 99 42.80 -14.40 -39.42
C LYS A 99 42.54 -13.18 -40.30
N GLU A 100 41.52 -12.38 -39.99
CA GLU A 100 41.21 -11.14 -40.72
C GLU A 100 42.28 -10.04 -40.55
N GLN A 101 42.80 -9.87 -39.33
CA GLN A 101 43.88 -8.90 -39.09
C GLN A 101 45.15 -9.24 -39.88
N ALA A 102 45.50 -10.52 -40.01
CA ALA A 102 46.61 -10.97 -40.83
C ALA A 102 46.39 -10.67 -42.32
N HIS A 103 45.16 -10.80 -42.81
CA HIS A 103 44.80 -10.49 -44.20
C HIS A 103 44.88 -8.98 -44.51
N ALA A 104 44.41 -8.13 -43.59
CA ALA A 104 44.50 -6.67 -43.73
C ALA A 104 45.95 -6.16 -43.76
N ALA A 105 46.83 -6.73 -42.95
CA ALA A 105 48.26 -6.39 -42.94
C ALA A 105 48.93 -6.70 -44.29
N ALA A 106 48.61 -7.85 -44.90
CA ALA A 106 49.14 -8.23 -46.20
C ALA A 106 48.72 -7.28 -47.35
N LEU A 107 47.51 -6.69 -47.27
CA LEU A 107 47.04 -5.71 -48.25
C LEU A 107 47.72 -4.34 -48.11
N GLN A 108 48.00 -3.90 -46.87
CA GLN A 108 48.76 -2.66 -46.64
C GLN A 108 50.20 -2.75 -47.17
N GLU A 109 50.86 -3.90 -47.03
CA GLU A 109 52.20 -4.13 -47.56
C GLU A 109 52.25 -4.05 -49.11
N ARG A 110 51.20 -4.57 -49.78
CA ARG A 110 51.03 -4.43 -51.23
C ARG A 110 50.83 -2.97 -51.70
N LEU A 111 50.14 -2.13 -50.94
CA LEU A 111 49.97 -0.72 -51.29
C LEU A 111 51.27 0.10 -51.11
N ALA A 112 52.02 -0.18 -50.04
CA ALA A 112 53.29 0.50 -49.78
C ALA A 112 54.34 0.23 -50.86
N SER A 113 54.39 -1.02 -51.35
CA SER A 113 55.29 -1.42 -52.44
C SER A 113 54.96 -0.75 -53.79
N HIS A 114 53.68 -0.48 -54.08
CA HIS A 114 53.27 0.29 -55.27
C HIS A 114 53.61 1.78 -55.19
N GLN A 115 53.51 2.41 -54.01
CA GLN A 115 53.86 3.82 -53.82
C GLN A 115 55.34 4.09 -54.06
N GLN A 116 56.23 3.20 -53.58
CA GLN A 116 57.68 3.34 -53.79
C GLN A 116 58.11 3.14 -55.25
N ALA A 117 57.35 2.38 -56.04
CA ALA A 117 57.61 2.18 -57.47
C ALA A 117 57.27 3.42 -58.33
N SER A 118 56.46 4.36 -57.81
CA SER A 118 56.00 5.54 -58.57
C SER A 118 56.96 6.73 -58.58
N THR A 119 57.97 6.76 -57.70
CA THR A 119 58.93 7.88 -57.60
C THR A 119 60.12 7.81 -58.58
N SER A 120 60.21 6.79 -59.43
CA SER A 120 61.46 6.44 -60.13
C SER A 120 61.44 6.47 -61.68
N GLN A 121 60.42 6.98 -62.39
CA GLN A 121 60.53 7.11 -63.86
C GLN A 121 59.61 8.14 -64.57
N LYS A 122 60.16 8.69 -65.67
CA LYS A 122 59.68 9.71 -66.62
C LYS A 122 58.22 9.52 -67.10
N SER A 123 57.30 10.41 -66.70
CA SER A 123 55.96 10.60 -67.31
C SER A 123 55.36 11.96 -66.89
N GLU A 124 55.65 13.04 -67.62
CA GLU A 124 55.30 14.43 -67.22
C GLU A 124 53.92 14.93 -67.70
N ALA A 125 53.31 14.32 -68.71
CA ALA A 125 51.98 14.73 -69.19
C ALA A 125 50.84 14.15 -68.33
N ALA A 126 50.99 12.90 -67.87
CA ALA A 126 50.06 12.28 -66.92
C ALA A 126 50.08 12.97 -65.55
N SER A 127 51.25 13.44 -65.11
CA SER A 127 51.41 14.06 -63.77
C SER A 127 50.73 15.43 -63.62
N SER A 128 50.58 16.21 -64.70
CA SER A 128 49.92 17.53 -64.65
C SER A 128 48.39 17.44 -64.52
N ALA A 129 47.77 16.45 -65.18
CA ALA A 129 46.35 16.16 -65.06
C ALA A 129 46.01 15.62 -63.66
N GLU A 130 46.85 14.72 -63.14
CA GLU A 130 46.76 14.22 -61.77
C GLU A 130 46.88 15.36 -60.74
N MET A 131 47.72 16.38 -61.00
CA MET A 131 47.88 17.52 -60.08
C MET A 131 46.62 18.40 -60.01
N LEU A 132 45.93 18.64 -61.13
CA LEU A 132 44.65 19.36 -61.13
C LEU A 132 43.53 18.54 -60.47
N GLU A 133 43.52 17.22 -60.67
CA GLU A 133 42.61 16.31 -60.00
C GLU A 133 42.81 16.34 -58.48
N LEU A 134 44.06 16.29 -58.02
CA LEU A 134 44.41 16.41 -56.60
C LEU A 134 44.00 17.76 -56.01
N ARG A 135 44.16 18.85 -56.76
CA ARG A 135 43.77 20.20 -56.32
C ARG A 135 42.25 20.34 -56.18
N THR A 136 41.50 19.70 -57.08
CA THR A 136 40.03 19.65 -57.02
C THR A 136 39.58 18.82 -55.82
N LYS A 137 40.20 17.65 -55.60
CA LYS A 137 39.97 16.81 -54.41
C LYS A 137 40.26 17.59 -53.11
N LEU A 138 41.28 18.44 -53.09
CA LEU A 138 41.61 19.27 -51.94
C LEU A 138 40.53 20.33 -51.64
N VAL A 139 40.01 21.04 -52.65
CA VAL A 139 38.94 22.04 -52.45
C VAL A 139 37.65 21.38 -51.96
N VAL A 140 37.29 20.22 -52.53
CA VAL A 140 36.15 19.42 -52.05
C VAL A 140 36.36 19.00 -50.60
N ALA A 141 37.56 18.53 -50.25
CA ALA A 141 37.89 18.19 -48.87
C ALA A 141 37.81 19.41 -47.93
N GLN A 142 38.22 20.60 -48.37
CA GLN A 142 38.16 21.83 -47.56
C GLN A 142 36.72 22.32 -47.33
N GLN A 143 35.85 22.24 -48.34
CA GLN A 143 34.43 22.55 -48.20
C GLN A 143 33.74 21.55 -47.27
N GLU A 144 34.08 20.26 -47.37
CA GLU A 144 33.55 19.23 -46.49
C GLU A 144 33.98 19.46 -45.03
N VAL A 145 35.21 19.92 -44.78
CA VAL A 145 35.67 20.31 -43.43
C VAL A 145 34.88 21.50 -42.88
N GLN A 146 34.60 22.53 -43.68
CA GLN A 146 33.80 23.68 -43.25
C GLN A 146 32.35 23.30 -42.94
N ARG A 147 31.75 22.43 -43.77
CA ARG A 147 30.41 21.89 -43.52
C ARG A 147 30.37 21.13 -42.18
N ARG A 148 31.32 20.22 -41.96
CA ARG A 148 31.45 19.47 -40.70
C ARG A 148 31.66 20.37 -39.48
N ALA A 149 32.37 21.49 -39.64
CA ALA A 149 32.53 22.47 -38.57
C ALA A 149 31.22 23.21 -38.23
N GLY A 150 30.36 23.49 -39.23
CA GLY A 150 29.00 24.00 -39.01
C GLY A 150 28.13 22.99 -38.26
N ASP A 151 28.08 21.75 -38.75
CA ASP A 151 27.31 20.67 -38.13
C ASP A 151 27.74 20.42 -36.68
N SER A 152 29.04 20.55 -36.38
CA SER A 152 29.57 20.44 -35.03
C SER A 152 29.09 21.54 -34.08
N ARG A 153 28.90 22.78 -34.55
CA ARG A 153 28.38 23.87 -33.72
C ARG A 153 26.90 23.71 -33.42
N ASP A 154 26.11 23.29 -34.41
CA ASP A 154 24.68 23.03 -34.24
C ASP A 154 24.44 21.86 -33.28
N MET A 155 25.25 20.80 -33.38
CA MET A 155 25.28 19.71 -32.40
C MET A 155 25.57 20.22 -30.99
N LEU A 156 26.53 21.13 -30.81
CA LEU A 156 26.86 21.70 -29.50
C LEU A 156 25.72 22.53 -28.90
N GLN A 157 25.02 23.33 -29.71
CA GLN A 157 23.87 24.11 -29.24
C GLN A 157 22.71 23.20 -28.82
N ARG A 158 22.42 22.15 -29.60
CA ARG A 158 21.41 21.15 -29.24
C ARG A 158 21.76 20.42 -27.96
N LEU A 159 23.04 20.09 -27.77
CA LEU A 159 23.53 19.46 -26.55
C LEU A 159 23.37 20.39 -25.34
N GLN A 160 23.65 21.70 -25.46
CA GLN A 160 23.42 22.66 -24.37
C GLN A 160 21.93 22.79 -24.01
N ALA A 161 21.04 22.85 -25.00
CA ALA A 161 19.60 22.88 -24.75
C ALA A 161 19.12 21.62 -24.03
N ALA A 162 19.56 20.44 -24.49
CA ALA A 162 19.23 19.16 -23.86
C ALA A 162 19.76 19.07 -22.42
N LEU A 163 20.95 19.63 -22.14
CA LEU A 163 21.47 19.70 -20.77
C LEU A 163 20.60 20.58 -19.86
N ALA A 164 20.14 21.73 -20.35
CA ALA A 164 19.24 22.61 -19.60
C ALA A 164 17.89 21.93 -19.31
N GLU A 165 17.34 21.21 -20.28
CA GLU A 165 16.13 20.40 -20.11
C GLU A 165 16.33 19.26 -19.12
N ARG A 166 17.42 18.51 -19.23
CA ARG A 166 17.78 17.45 -18.27
C ARG A 166 17.85 17.99 -16.84
N ASP A 167 18.46 19.15 -16.65
CA ASP A 167 18.59 19.75 -15.32
C ASP A 167 17.24 20.25 -14.79
N ASN A 168 16.34 20.69 -15.67
CA ASN A 168 14.96 20.98 -15.31
C ASN A 168 14.20 19.71 -14.89
N TRP A 169 14.30 18.61 -15.66
CA TRP A 169 13.67 17.33 -15.33
C TRP A 169 14.19 16.74 -14.02
N LYS A 170 15.49 16.86 -13.73
CA LYS A 170 16.07 16.44 -12.45
C LYS A 170 15.47 17.19 -11.27
N LYS A 171 15.28 18.51 -11.41
CA LYS A 171 14.63 19.34 -10.37
C LYS A 171 13.18 18.90 -10.14
N GLN A 172 12.42 18.66 -11.22
CA GLN A 172 11.05 18.19 -11.12
C GLN A 172 10.95 16.80 -10.47
N HIS A 173 11.85 15.88 -10.84
CA HIS A 173 11.89 14.54 -10.26
C HIS A 173 12.21 14.58 -8.75
N ALA A 174 13.16 15.42 -8.33
CA ALA A 174 13.46 15.61 -6.91
C ALA A 174 12.25 16.16 -6.13
N ALA A 175 11.55 17.15 -6.71
CA ALA A 175 10.33 17.71 -6.09
C ALA A 175 9.22 16.66 -5.95
N LEU A 176 8.98 15.85 -6.98
CA LEU A 176 7.97 14.77 -6.94
C LEU A 176 8.34 13.67 -5.95
N GLN A 177 9.63 13.33 -5.81
CA GLN A 177 10.08 12.38 -4.79
C GLN A 177 9.85 12.90 -3.38
N GLU A 178 10.11 14.18 -3.14
CA GLU A 178 9.84 14.81 -1.85
C GLU A 178 8.34 14.85 -1.54
N GLU A 179 7.50 15.18 -2.52
CA GLU A 179 6.05 15.17 -2.37
C GLU A 179 5.53 13.76 -2.05
N LYS A 180 6.00 12.74 -2.77
CA LYS A 180 5.66 11.34 -2.50
C LYS A 180 6.05 10.92 -1.08
N ALA A 181 7.23 11.32 -0.61
CA ALA A 181 7.66 11.03 0.75
C ALA A 181 6.77 11.70 1.82
N ARG A 182 6.35 12.96 1.56
CA ARG A 182 5.40 13.67 2.43
C ARG A 182 4.05 12.97 2.47
N GLN A 183 3.49 12.60 1.32
CA GLN A 183 2.22 11.88 1.23
C GLN A 183 2.28 10.55 1.97
N GLN A 184 3.38 9.79 1.82
CA GLN A 184 3.57 8.53 2.54
C GLN A 184 3.57 8.74 4.06
N ALA A 185 4.26 9.77 4.55
CA ALA A 185 4.27 10.09 5.98
C ALA A 185 2.88 10.45 6.52
N ASP A 186 2.04 11.11 5.72
CA ASP A 186 0.67 11.44 6.09
C ASP A 186 -0.24 10.20 6.08
N PHE A 187 -0.08 9.29 5.11
CA PHE A 187 -0.78 7.99 5.14
C PHE A 187 -0.40 7.17 6.38
N ASP A 188 0.89 7.13 6.75
CA ASP A 188 1.34 6.42 7.94
C ASP A 188 0.75 7.03 9.23
N ARG A 189 0.58 8.35 9.28
CA ARG A 189 -0.09 9.04 10.39
C ARG A 189 -1.58 8.70 10.44
N GLN A 190 -2.27 8.75 9.30
CA GLN A 190 -3.70 8.40 9.22
C GLN A 190 -3.94 6.95 9.63
N ALA A 191 -3.10 6.01 9.16
CA ALA A 191 -3.18 4.60 9.55
C ALA A 191 -3.03 4.42 11.07
N LYS A 192 -2.12 5.16 11.72
CA LYS A 192 -1.96 5.14 13.18
C LYS A 192 -3.20 5.66 13.91
N VAL A 193 -3.81 6.75 13.44
CA VAL A 193 -5.04 7.30 14.04
C VAL A 193 -6.19 6.31 13.90
N ILE A 194 -6.37 5.71 12.72
CA ILE A 194 -7.39 4.68 12.49
C ILE A 194 -7.19 3.49 13.44
N ALA A 195 -5.95 2.99 13.57
CA ALA A 195 -5.64 1.90 14.49
C ALA A 195 -5.97 2.25 15.95
N GLN A 196 -5.67 3.48 16.39
CA GLN A 196 -6.03 3.94 17.74
C GLN A 196 -7.54 4.06 17.95
N LEU A 197 -8.27 4.58 16.96
CA LEU A 197 -9.73 4.68 17.02
C LEU A 197 -10.39 3.31 17.07
N LEU A 198 -9.90 2.35 16.28
CA LEU A 198 -10.37 0.96 16.32
C LEU A 198 -10.09 0.31 17.68
N ALA A 199 -8.90 0.51 18.25
CA ALA A 199 -8.57 -0.01 19.58
C ALA A 199 -9.50 0.56 20.66
N ARG A 200 -9.73 1.89 20.66
CA ARG A 200 -10.66 2.56 21.59
C ARG A 200 -12.11 2.10 21.40
N SER A 201 -12.54 1.89 20.16
CA SER A 201 -13.88 1.37 19.87
C SER A 201 -14.06 -0.07 20.38
N ASN A 202 -13.03 -0.90 20.27
CA ASN A 202 -13.07 -2.27 20.78
C ASN A 202 -13.11 -2.29 22.32
N GLU A 203 -12.38 -1.38 22.97
CA GLU A 203 -12.43 -1.22 24.43
C GLU A 203 -13.81 -0.74 24.88
N ALA A 204 -14.35 0.31 24.24
CA ALA A 204 -15.68 0.83 24.54
C ALA A 204 -16.80 -0.21 24.34
N THR A 205 -16.71 -1.05 23.30
CA THR A 205 -17.68 -2.14 23.10
C THR A 205 -17.55 -3.22 24.17
N SER A 206 -16.34 -3.56 24.60
CA SER A 206 -16.12 -4.48 25.73
C SER A 206 -16.72 -3.93 27.03
N ASP A 207 -16.53 -2.65 27.33
CA ASP A 207 -17.08 -2.03 28.53
C ASP A 207 -18.59 -1.91 28.48
N ALA A 208 -19.17 -1.56 27.32
CA ALA A 208 -20.61 -1.58 27.12
C ALA A 208 -21.20 -2.98 27.37
N GLN A 209 -20.52 -4.05 26.92
CA GLN A 209 -20.95 -5.42 27.20
C GLN A 209 -20.93 -5.75 28.70
N LYS A 210 -19.88 -5.32 29.43
CA LYS A 210 -19.82 -5.49 30.90
C LYS A 210 -20.95 -4.76 31.61
N VAL A 211 -21.25 -3.52 31.21
CA VAL A 211 -22.37 -2.75 31.77
C VAL A 211 -23.70 -3.42 31.47
N LEU A 212 -23.91 -3.91 30.23
CA LEU A 212 -25.12 -4.65 29.87
C LEU A 212 -25.28 -5.91 30.73
N ALA A 213 -24.22 -6.67 30.96
CA ALA A 213 -24.24 -7.83 31.85
C ALA A 213 -24.63 -7.44 33.29
N ALA A 214 -24.01 -6.40 33.85
CA ALA A 214 -24.31 -5.92 35.20
C ALA A 214 -25.77 -5.42 35.33
N THR A 215 -26.30 -4.72 34.33
CA THR A 215 -27.71 -4.29 34.34
C THR A 215 -28.68 -5.46 34.25
N ALA A 216 -28.34 -6.52 33.50
CA ALA A 216 -29.14 -7.73 33.45
C ALA A 216 -29.19 -8.44 34.80
N ASP A 217 -28.06 -8.49 35.52
CA ASP A 217 -28.01 -9.09 36.86
C ASP A 217 -28.76 -8.25 37.90
N LEU A 218 -28.66 -6.91 37.84
CA LEU A 218 -29.47 -6.02 38.68
C LEU A 218 -30.96 -6.19 38.43
N ARG A 219 -31.40 -6.36 37.17
CA ARG A 219 -32.80 -6.64 36.84
C ARG A 219 -33.27 -7.96 37.45
N LYS A 220 -32.45 -9.01 37.41
CA LYS A 220 -32.76 -10.29 38.08
C LYS A 220 -32.91 -10.09 39.59
N HIS A 221 -31.99 -9.35 40.22
CA HIS A 221 -32.06 -9.07 41.66
C HIS A 221 -33.32 -8.27 42.04
N ASN A 222 -33.66 -7.23 41.26
CA ASN A 222 -34.87 -6.43 41.47
C ASN A 222 -36.14 -7.30 41.33
N HIS A 223 -36.20 -8.17 40.31
CA HIS A 223 -37.29 -9.11 40.14
C HIS A 223 -37.45 -10.04 41.35
N THR A 224 -36.34 -10.63 41.84
CA THR A 224 -36.35 -11.47 43.05
C THR A 224 -36.87 -10.70 44.28
N LEU A 225 -36.43 -9.45 44.47
CA LEU A 225 -36.89 -8.61 45.57
C LEU A 225 -38.40 -8.30 45.45
N SER A 226 -38.87 -7.97 44.25
CA SER A 226 -40.29 -7.72 43.99
C SER A 226 -41.15 -8.92 44.35
N VAL A 227 -40.76 -10.12 43.93
CA VAL A 227 -41.47 -11.37 44.26
C VAL A 227 -41.45 -11.62 45.77
N ASN A 228 -40.33 -11.36 46.45
CA ASN A 228 -40.23 -11.52 47.90
C ASN A 228 -41.13 -10.54 48.65
N LEU A 229 -41.19 -9.26 48.23
CA LEU A 229 -42.07 -8.26 48.83
C LEU A 229 -43.55 -8.61 48.61
N GLU A 230 -43.92 -9.10 47.42
CA GLU A 230 -45.27 -9.58 47.14
C GLU A 230 -45.65 -10.77 48.04
N ASN A 231 -44.74 -11.73 48.19
CA ASN A 231 -44.94 -12.87 49.09
C ASN A 231 -45.10 -12.42 50.55
N HIS A 232 -44.27 -11.48 51.02
CA HIS A 232 -44.40 -10.93 52.37
C HIS A 232 -45.72 -10.19 52.58
N ALA A 233 -46.17 -9.39 51.60
CA ALA A 233 -47.48 -8.72 51.66
C ALA A 233 -48.62 -9.74 51.81
N ARG A 234 -48.61 -10.82 51.03
CA ARG A 234 -49.60 -11.92 51.16
C ARG A 234 -49.55 -12.61 52.52
N VAL A 235 -48.36 -12.78 53.12
CA VAL A 235 -48.22 -13.33 54.48
C VAL A 235 -48.82 -12.39 55.51
N VAL A 236 -48.56 -11.08 55.39
CA VAL A 236 -49.13 -10.05 56.28
C VAL A 236 -50.65 -10.02 56.17
N GLU A 237 -51.20 -10.05 54.96
CA GLU A 237 -52.65 -10.12 54.73
C GLU A 237 -53.27 -11.34 55.44
N LYS A 238 -52.66 -12.53 55.31
CA LYS A 238 -53.12 -13.73 56.02
C LYS A 238 -53.06 -13.57 57.53
N LEU A 239 -52.02 -12.92 58.06
CA LEU A 239 -51.91 -12.65 59.50
C LEU A 239 -52.98 -11.65 59.98
N ILE A 240 -53.31 -10.63 59.18
CA ILE A 240 -54.41 -9.71 59.46
C ILE A 240 -55.74 -10.47 59.48
N SER A 241 -56.03 -11.26 58.44
CA SER A 241 -57.25 -12.08 58.37
C SER A 241 -57.37 -13.02 59.57
N LEU A 242 -56.27 -13.72 59.91
CA LEU A 242 -56.24 -14.60 61.08
C LEU A 242 -56.48 -13.82 62.38
N ASN A 243 -55.91 -12.62 62.52
CA ASN A 243 -56.12 -11.78 63.69
C ASN A 243 -57.58 -11.32 63.78
N THR A 244 -58.19 -10.90 62.68
CA THR A 244 -59.62 -10.55 62.64
C THR A 244 -60.51 -11.74 63.00
N GLU A 245 -60.21 -12.94 62.49
CA GLU A 245 -60.92 -14.17 62.87
C GLU A 245 -60.79 -14.46 64.38
N LEU A 246 -59.59 -14.31 64.94
CA LEU A 246 -59.36 -14.48 66.38
C LEU A 246 -60.11 -13.44 67.21
N MET A 247 -60.14 -12.17 66.78
CA MET A 247 -60.93 -11.13 67.44
C MET A 247 -62.43 -11.46 67.36
N ASP A 248 -62.94 -11.90 66.22
CA ASP A 248 -64.34 -12.30 66.06
C ASP A 248 -64.69 -13.48 66.96
N VAL A 249 -63.82 -14.49 67.06
CA VAL A 249 -63.99 -15.63 67.98
C VAL A 249 -63.94 -15.17 69.44
N ALA A 250 -63.00 -14.28 69.80
CA ALA A 250 -62.90 -13.74 71.16
C ALA A 250 -64.13 -12.90 71.53
N ASN A 251 -64.59 -12.04 70.62
CA ASN A 251 -65.81 -11.25 70.76
C ASN A 251 -67.05 -12.15 70.85
N ALA A 252 -67.17 -13.18 70.00
CA ALA A 252 -68.27 -14.13 70.08
C ALA A 252 -68.31 -14.86 71.43
N ARG A 253 -67.15 -15.22 72.00
CA ARG A 253 -67.05 -15.82 73.34
C ARG A 253 -67.41 -14.84 74.45
N SER A 254 -66.97 -13.59 74.41
CA SER A 254 -67.26 -12.59 75.44
C SER A 254 -68.72 -12.12 75.42
N PHE A 255 -69.32 -11.90 74.24
CA PHE A 255 -70.75 -11.58 74.10
C PHE A 255 -71.66 -12.79 74.32
N GLY A 256 -71.18 -14.01 74.07
CA GLY A 256 -71.85 -15.25 74.47
C GLY A 256 -71.96 -15.39 75.99
N HIS A 257 -70.97 -14.88 76.74
CA HIS A 257 -70.99 -14.86 78.21
C HIS A 257 -71.94 -13.79 78.79
N LEU A 258 -72.22 -12.71 78.06
CA LEU A 258 -73.17 -11.66 78.47
C LEU A 258 -74.65 -12.03 78.21
N LYS A 259 -74.92 -13.02 77.35
CA LYS A 259 -76.26 -13.63 77.21
C LYS A 259 -76.55 -14.73 78.23
N ALA A 260 -75.55 -15.12 79.03
CA ALA A 260 -75.68 -16.12 80.09
C ALA A 260 -75.37 -15.47 81.46
N GLY A 261 -76.27 -14.61 81.93
CA GLY A 261 -76.21 -14.09 83.29
C GLY A 261 -77.38 -13.17 83.68
N GLN A 262 -78.34 -13.71 84.41
CA GLN A 262 -78.86 -13.06 85.62
C GLN A 262 -78.64 -14.02 86.81
N PRO A 263 -78.60 -13.54 88.05
CA PRO A 263 -77.40 -13.61 88.89
C PRO A 263 -77.62 -14.46 90.14
N ASP A 264 -76.53 -14.90 90.76
CA ASP A 264 -76.42 -14.93 92.23
C ASP A 264 -75.00 -15.30 92.66
N GLY A 265 -74.58 -14.72 93.79
CA GLY A 265 -73.59 -15.36 94.65
C GLY A 265 -72.21 -14.72 94.70
N VAL A 266 -72.08 -13.75 95.61
CA VAL A 266 -70.84 -13.19 96.13
C VAL A 266 -70.04 -14.28 96.87
N HIS A 267 -68.72 -14.44 96.61
CA HIS A 267 -67.73 -14.63 97.68
C HIS A 267 -66.26 -14.46 97.21
N ASN A 268 -65.65 -13.45 97.83
CA ASN A 268 -64.24 -13.22 98.21
C ASN A 268 -63.26 -14.43 98.22
N MET A 269 -62.03 -14.20 97.72
CA MET A 269 -60.71 -14.56 98.31
C MET A 269 -59.60 -14.22 97.29
N LEU A 270 -58.86 -13.11 97.47
CA LEU A 270 -57.55 -13.01 98.14
C LEU A 270 -56.36 -13.72 97.43
N ALA A 271 -55.43 -12.86 96.97
CA ALA A 271 -53.97 -12.95 97.12
C ALA A 271 -53.21 -14.23 96.68
N ASN A 272 -52.54 -14.12 95.53
CA ASN A 272 -51.16 -14.55 95.26
C ASN A 272 -50.78 -13.91 93.90
N GLY A 273 -49.75 -13.09 93.74
CA GLY A 273 -48.37 -13.32 94.19
C GLY A 273 -47.63 -14.04 93.06
N SER A 274 -46.79 -13.30 92.31
CA SER A 274 -45.91 -13.73 91.20
C SER A 274 -46.63 -14.07 89.87
N SER A 275 -46.25 -13.59 88.69
CA SER A 275 -44.98 -13.10 88.19
C SER A 275 -45.23 -12.25 86.93
N LEU A 276 -44.52 -11.13 86.80
CA LEU A 276 -44.39 -10.40 85.53
C LEU A 276 -43.68 -11.30 84.51
N PRO A 277 -44.18 -11.49 83.28
CA PRO A 277 -43.29 -11.82 82.19
C PRO A 277 -42.54 -10.53 81.85
N GLY A 278 -41.23 -10.54 82.10
CA GLY A 278 -40.33 -9.47 81.70
C GLY A 278 -40.41 -9.18 80.20
N PRO A 279 -39.91 -8.01 79.76
CA PRO A 279 -39.80 -7.71 78.34
C PRO A 279 -38.92 -8.77 77.68
N LEU A 280 -39.50 -9.60 76.81
CA LEU A 280 -38.71 -10.43 75.92
C LEU A 280 -37.98 -9.50 74.93
N PRO A 281 -36.70 -9.76 74.65
CA PRO A 281 -35.85 -8.86 73.91
C PRO A 281 -36.36 -8.74 72.48
N VAL A 282 -36.46 -7.50 71.99
CA VAL A 282 -36.41 -7.22 70.56
C VAL A 282 -35.06 -7.75 70.09
N SER A 283 -35.06 -8.95 69.53
CA SER A 283 -33.94 -9.43 68.74
C SER A 283 -33.98 -8.62 67.45
N THR A 284 -33.35 -7.44 67.47
CA THR A 284 -32.80 -6.85 66.27
C THR A 284 -31.73 -7.82 65.80
N SER A 285 -32.13 -8.86 65.06
CA SER A 285 -31.24 -9.50 64.12
C SER A 285 -30.85 -8.42 63.14
N ALA A 286 -29.74 -7.77 63.47
CA ALA A 286 -28.94 -7.00 62.56
C ALA A 286 -28.86 -7.79 61.26
N TRP A 287 -29.52 -7.28 60.23
CA TRP A 287 -29.04 -7.46 58.88
C TRP A 287 -27.60 -6.97 58.87
N GLN A 288 -26.67 -7.88 59.10
CA GLN A 288 -25.31 -7.69 58.64
C GLN A 288 -25.38 -7.72 57.12
N PRO A 289 -25.09 -6.62 56.39
CA PRO A 289 -24.67 -6.78 55.02
C PRO A 289 -23.43 -7.68 55.08
N LYS A 290 -23.48 -8.84 54.42
CA LYS A 290 -22.25 -9.56 54.10
C LYS A 290 -21.45 -8.65 53.18
N SER A 291 -20.56 -7.86 53.77
CA SER A 291 -19.48 -7.16 53.11
C SER A 291 -18.56 -8.23 52.51
N GLY A 292 -18.88 -8.65 51.30
CA GLY A 292 -18.05 -9.46 50.42
C GLY A 292 -17.49 -8.63 49.26
N PHE A 293 -17.14 -7.36 49.52
CA PHE A 293 -16.58 -6.46 48.51
C PHE A 293 -15.39 -5.62 49.03
N ASP A 294 -14.66 -6.11 50.05
CA ASP A 294 -13.42 -5.49 50.53
C ASP A 294 -12.27 -6.50 50.59
N GLN A 295 -12.07 -7.22 49.48
CA GLN A 295 -10.86 -7.99 49.24
C GLN A 295 -10.49 -7.89 47.75
N LEU A 296 -9.92 -6.74 47.35
CA LEU A 296 -8.99 -6.64 46.21
C LEU A 296 -8.38 -5.24 46.03
N VAL A 297 -8.04 -4.50 47.10
CA VAL A 297 -7.13 -3.36 46.94
C VAL A 297 -6.19 -3.27 48.16
N ASN A 298 -4.89 -3.45 47.87
CA ASN A 298 -3.69 -3.12 48.67
C ASN A 298 -3.08 -4.19 49.61
N GLY A 299 -2.27 -5.06 49.01
CA GLY A 299 -1.04 -5.59 49.61
C GLY A 299 0.18 -4.80 49.10
N HIS A 300 0.95 -4.23 50.03
CA HIS A 300 2.18 -3.46 49.82
C HIS A 300 3.35 -4.33 49.27
N ALA A 301 4.14 -3.74 48.38
CA ALA A 301 5.59 -3.99 48.27
C ALA A 301 6.33 -2.67 48.62
N PRO A 302 7.49 -2.71 49.31
CA PRO A 302 8.20 -1.49 49.72
C PRO A 302 9.33 -1.10 48.76
N GLY A 303 9.50 0.22 48.57
CA GLY A 303 10.81 0.89 48.54
C GLY A 303 11.51 1.10 47.19
N GLY A 304 11.53 2.36 46.71
CA GLY A 304 12.50 2.87 45.74
C GLY A 304 12.04 4.12 44.96
N ALA A 305 12.36 5.32 45.47
CA ALA A 305 12.05 6.66 44.93
C ALA A 305 12.92 7.07 43.69
N PRO A 306 12.82 8.28 43.07
CA PRO A 306 11.92 9.42 43.35
C PRO A 306 11.22 10.06 42.12
N ALA A 307 10.40 11.06 42.45
CA ALA A 307 9.48 11.84 41.64
C ALA A 307 10.12 12.86 40.67
N ALA A 308 9.35 13.23 39.64
CA ALA A 308 9.22 14.62 39.20
C ALA A 308 7.75 14.91 38.82
N SER A 309 7.20 15.85 39.58
CA SER A 309 5.94 16.59 39.44
C SER A 309 5.46 16.87 38.01
N LEU A 310 4.14 16.80 37.80
CA LEU A 310 3.37 17.95 37.31
C LEU A 310 1.87 17.75 37.53
N GLU A 311 1.36 18.44 38.54
CA GLU A 311 -0.03 18.83 38.68
C GLU A 311 -0.51 19.59 37.43
N SER A 312 -1.66 19.21 36.88
CA SER A 312 -2.64 20.21 36.46
C SER A 312 -4.03 19.60 36.53
N GLN A 313 -4.75 20.05 37.55
CA GLN A 313 -6.16 19.79 37.76
C GLN A 313 -6.96 20.45 36.62
N LEU A 314 -7.48 19.65 35.69
CA LEU A 314 -8.63 20.08 34.88
C LEU A 314 -9.87 19.88 35.76
N SER A 315 -10.30 20.96 36.41
CA SER A 315 -11.49 20.93 37.24
C SER A 315 -12.71 20.67 36.35
N LEU A 316 -13.58 19.77 36.81
CA LEU A 316 -14.85 19.42 36.17
C LEU A 316 -15.71 20.66 35.84
N GLY A 317 -15.52 21.76 36.58
CA GLY A 317 -16.15 23.05 36.34
C GLY A 317 -15.76 23.70 35.01
N ALA A 318 -14.49 23.57 34.57
CA ALA A 318 -14.04 24.15 33.29
C ALA A 318 -14.61 23.40 32.07
N ALA A 319 -14.88 22.11 32.20
CA ALA A 319 -15.51 21.31 31.15
C ALA A 319 -17.03 21.61 31.04
N PHE A 320 -17.69 21.94 32.16
CA PHE A 320 -19.12 22.27 32.17
C PHE A 320 -19.40 23.70 31.64
N ASP A 321 -18.50 24.64 31.90
CA ASP A 321 -18.58 26.01 31.38
C ASP A 321 -18.37 26.09 29.85
N ALA A 322 -17.60 25.16 29.28
CA ALA A 322 -17.41 25.05 27.83
C ALA A 322 -18.63 24.42 27.12
N PHE A 323 -19.37 23.57 27.82
CA PHE A 323 -20.58 22.93 27.29
C PHE A 323 -21.77 23.91 27.25
N LEU A 324 -21.89 24.80 28.24
CA LEU A 324 -22.98 25.78 28.32
C LEU A 324 -22.84 26.98 27.37
N ARG A 325 -21.66 27.22 26.80
CA ARG A 325 -21.42 28.31 25.83
C ARG A 325 -21.59 27.89 24.36
N ALA A 326 -21.95 26.64 24.09
CA ALA A 326 -21.98 26.09 22.74
C ALA A 326 -23.32 26.32 21.99
N ASP A 327 -24.35 26.90 22.62
CA ASP A 327 -25.71 26.96 22.05
C ASP A 327 -26.32 28.35 21.83
N ASP A 328 -25.59 29.47 21.96
CA ASP A 328 -26.13 30.81 21.68
C ASP A 328 -25.56 31.48 20.40
N GLU A 329 -26.49 31.64 19.45
CA GLU A 329 -26.61 32.51 18.26
C GLU A 329 -25.86 32.24 16.93
N PRO A 330 -26.61 32.39 15.79
CA PRO A 330 -26.09 32.25 14.43
C PRO A 330 -25.60 33.60 13.86
N GLN A 331 -24.57 33.57 13.01
CA GLN A 331 -24.23 34.70 12.14
C GLN A 331 -24.12 34.31 10.65
N PRO A 332 -24.35 35.28 9.74
CA PRO A 332 -25.10 35.06 8.51
C PRO A 332 -24.23 34.90 7.25
N ALA A 333 -24.88 34.32 6.23
CA ALA A 333 -24.59 34.30 4.81
C ALA A 333 -23.34 35.06 4.30
N GLY A 334 -22.34 34.27 3.89
CA GLY A 334 -21.29 34.66 2.93
C GLY A 334 -21.29 33.68 1.76
N ARG A 335 -22.01 34.06 0.71
CA ARG A 335 -22.16 33.39 -0.59
C ARG A 335 -20.79 33.26 -1.29
N LEU A 336 -20.36 32.05 -1.60
CA LEU A 336 -19.41 31.76 -2.70
C LEU A 336 -19.85 30.48 -3.40
N ASP A 337 -20.06 30.63 -4.70
CA ASP A 337 -20.71 29.71 -5.61
C ASP A 337 -19.90 28.40 -5.81
N LEU A 338 -20.57 27.27 -5.67
CA LEU A 338 -20.12 25.97 -6.19
C LEU A 338 -20.59 25.87 -7.66
N GLU A 339 -19.72 26.17 -8.61
CA GLU A 339 -19.90 25.71 -9.99
C GLU A 339 -19.28 24.32 -10.16
N LEU A 340 -20.16 23.32 -10.32
CA LEU A 340 -19.82 22.01 -10.88
C LEU A 340 -19.78 22.12 -12.42
N PRO A 341 -18.74 21.60 -13.10
CA PRO A 341 -18.85 21.38 -14.54
C PRO A 341 -19.49 20.01 -14.83
N GLY A 342 -20.69 20.04 -15.42
CA GLY A 342 -21.29 18.90 -16.11
C GLY A 342 -20.68 18.67 -17.50
N PRO A 343 -20.98 17.53 -18.15
CA PRO A 343 -20.34 17.12 -19.39
C PRO A 343 -21.11 17.67 -20.61
N GLU A 344 -20.51 18.60 -21.35
CA GLU A 344 -21.03 19.00 -22.66
C GLU A 344 -20.35 18.21 -23.78
N TYR A 345 -21.17 17.40 -24.46
CA TYR A 345 -20.92 16.90 -25.80
C TYR A 345 -21.06 18.05 -26.81
N HIS A 346 -20.04 18.33 -27.61
CA HIS A 346 -20.20 19.11 -28.84
C HIS A 346 -19.41 18.54 -30.03
N ASN A 347 -20.07 18.63 -31.17
CA ASN A 347 -19.89 17.93 -32.44
C ASN A 347 -18.94 18.74 -33.36
N PRO A 348 -17.98 18.14 -34.10
CA PRO A 348 -17.02 18.89 -34.89
C PRO A 348 -17.48 18.98 -36.35
N ARG A 349 -18.34 19.96 -36.66
CA ARG A 349 -18.61 20.34 -38.05
C ARG A 349 -19.11 21.77 -38.10
N ASP A 350 -18.17 22.71 -37.96
CA ASP A 350 -18.18 24.05 -38.57
C ASP A 350 -16.89 24.80 -38.18
N ALA A 351 -16.46 25.74 -39.03
CA ALA A 351 -15.30 26.62 -38.90
C ALA A 351 -13.93 26.08 -39.39
N GLN A 352 -13.84 25.85 -40.70
CA GLN A 352 -12.70 26.39 -41.46
C GLN A 352 -12.80 27.92 -41.46
N GLN A 353 -11.81 28.65 -40.93
CA GLN A 353 -11.09 29.76 -41.58
C GLN A 353 -10.36 30.65 -40.57
N GLN A 354 -9.12 30.98 -40.96
CA GLN A 354 -8.28 32.12 -40.57
C GLN A 354 -7.27 31.96 -39.42
N GLN A 355 -6.02 31.78 -39.88
CA GLN A 355 -4.78 32.48 -39.49
C GLN A 355 -4.12 32.19 -38.12
N ALA A 356 -2.93 31.60 -38.23
CA ALA A 356 -1.82 31.59 -37.27
C ALA A 356 -1.26 33.02 -37.04
N PRO A 357 -0.43 33.33 -36.00
CA PRO A 357 0.54 32.40 -35.41
C PRO A 357 0.86 32.50 -33.89
N HIS A 358 1.63 31.50 -33.46
CA HIS A 358 2.49 31.40 -32.27
C HIS A 358 1.90 31.06 -30.89
N SER A 359 2.71 30.25 -30.19
CA SER A 359 2.76 30.03 -28.74
C SER A 359 1.88 28.91 -28.14
N ALA A 360 2.57 27.81 -27.84
CA ALA A 360 2.52 27.01 -26.61
C ALA A 360 1.17 26.61 -25.99
N GLY A 361 0.99 25.30 -25.82
CA GLY A 361 0.15 24.72 -24.76
C GLY A 361 -0.98 23.83 -25.24
N GLY A 362 -0.81 22.51 -25.12
CA GLY A 362 -1.84 21.50 -25.31
C GLY A 362 -1.19 20.16 -25.67
N GLY A 363 -0.96 19.21 -24.76
CA GLY A 363 -1.72 18.85 -23.57
C GLY A 363 -2.46 17.53 -23.83
N LEU A 364 -1.72 16.41 -23.72
CA LEU A 364 -2.15 15.01 -23.51
C LEU A 364 -3.16 14.32 -24.46
N THR A 365 -4.05 15.00 -25.18
CA THR A 365 -5.04 14.35 -26.07
C THR A 365 -4.50 14.02 -27.47
N GLY A 366 -3.47 14.74 -27.94
CA GLY A 366 -2.83 14.47 -29.25
C GLY A 366 -1.92 13.24 -29.30
N MET A 367 -1.43 12.75 -28.15
CA MET A 367 -0.51 11.59 -28.11
C MET A 367 -1.23 10.25 -28.22
N LEU A 368 -2.49 10.15 -27.74
CA LEU A 368 -3.28 8.93 -27.85
C LEU A 368 -3.76 8.68 -29.29
N SER A 369 -4.07 9.74 -30.05
CA SER A 369 -4.44 9.61 -31.48
C SER A 369 -3.25 9.20 -32.37
N LYS A 370 -2.02 9.63 -32.03
CA LYS A 370 -0.80 9.16 -32.73
C LYS A 370 -0.44 7.71 -32.40
N ALA A 371 -0.67 7.24 -31.18
CA ALA A 371 -0.45 5.84 -30.80
C ALA A 371 -1.44 4.89 -31.50
N ALA A 372 -2.71 5.29 -31.64
CA ALA A 372 -3.72 4.50 -32.38
C ALA A 372 -3.43 4.42 -33.89
N ASN A 373 -2.96 5.51 -34.50
CA ASN A 373 -2.54 5.50 -35.91
C ASN A 373 -1.24 4.71 -36.14
N LEU A 374 -0.32 4.68 -35.17
CA LEU A 374 0.87 3.83 -35.24
C LEU A 374 0.53 2.34 -35.12
N ALA A 375 -0.43 1.97 -34.26
CA ALA A 375 -0.90 0.59 -34.12
C ALA A 375 -1.61 0.06 -35.38
N MET A 376 -2.37 0.91 -36.10
CA MET A 376 -2.94 0.54 -37.40
C MET A 376 -1.90 0.46 -38.51
N TYR A 377 -0.83 1.28 -38.49
CA TYR A 377 0.25 1.19 -39.47
C TYR A 377 1.10 -0.08 -39.30
N VAL A 378 1.34 -0.51 -38.05
CA VAL A 378 2.07 -1.75 -37.74
C VAL A 378 1.24 -3.00 -38.09
N ALA A 379 -0.07 -2.98 -37.84
CA ALA A 379 -0.97 -4.07 -38.25
C ALA A 379 -1.16 -4.15 -39.78
N GLY A 380 -1.03 -3.01 -40.49
CA GLY A 380 -1.05 -2.96 -41.96
C GLY A 380 0.24 -3.48 -42.60
N SER A 381 1.40 -3.25 -41.97
CA SER A 381 2.68 -3.75 -42.47
C SER A 381 2.84 -5.27 -42.36
N ASP A 382 2.26 -5.90 -41.33
CA ASP A 382 2.31 -7.36 -41.19
C ASP A 382 1.51 -8.07 -42.29
N LYS A 383 0.38 -7.52 -42.72
CA LYS A 383 -0.37 -8.07 -43.85
C LYS A 383 0.37 -7.90 -45.17
N ALA A 384 1.05 -6.77 -45.38
CA ALA A 384 1.87 -6.56 -46.57
C ALA A 384 3.09 -7.48 -46.63
N ILE A 385 3.69 -7.80 -45.47
CA ILE A 385 4.81 -8.74 -45.36
C ILE A 385 4.33 -10.19 -45.58
N GLN A 386 3.19 -10.58 -45.02
CA GLN A 386 2.59 -11.91 -45.24
C GLN A 386 2.13 -12.12 -46.69
N GLN A 387 1.62 -11.08 -47.35
CA GLN A 387 1.21 -11.16 -48.76
C GLN A 387 2.43 -11.29 -49.67
N ARG A 388 3.52 -10.57 -49.37
CA ARG A 388 4.78 -10.67 -50.11
C ARG A 388 5.50 -12.01 -49.89
N ALA A 389 5.39 -12.61 -48.70
CA ALA A 389 5.89 -13.96 -48.43
C ALA A 389 5.11 -15.05 -49.19
N ARG A 390 3.79 -14.89 -49.34
CA ARG A 390 2.97 -15.76 -50.20
C ARG A 390 3.29 -15.62 -51.68
N ASP A 391 3.50 -14.40 -52.16
CA ASP A 391 3.83 -14.13 -53.56
C ASP A 391 5.24 -14.62 -53.94
N LEU A 392 6.12 -14.80 -52.96
CA LEU A 392 7.48 -15.32 -53.13
C LEU A 392 7.61 -16.84 -52.95
N GLY A 393 6.51 -17.55 -52.64
CA GLY A 393 6.50 -19.02 -52.66
C GLY A 393 7.36 -19.70 -51.57
N GLU A 394 7.69 -19.01 -50.49
CA GLU A 394 8.40 -19.58 -49.33
C GLU A 394 7.47 -19.62 -48.10
N PRO A 395 6.65 -20.67 -47.96
CA PRO A 395 5.69 -20.78 -46.85
C PRO A 395 6.29 -21.22 -45.50
N ASP A 396 7.59 -21.55 -45.42
CA ASP A 396 8.15 -22.28 -44.26
C ASP A 396 9.02 -21.44 -43.30
N LEU A 397 8.89 -20.11 -43.29
CA LEU A 397 9.57 -19.24 -42.32
C LEU A 397 8.59 -18.29 -41.62
N VAL A 398 7.68 -18.86 -40.83
CA VAL A 398 7.01 -18.18 -39.70
C VAL A 398 6.94 -19.13 -38.51
#